data_AF-A0A8T0HPP5-F1
#
_entry.id   AF-A0A8T0HPP5-F1
#
_cell.length_a   1.000
_cell.length_b   1.000
_cell.length_c   1.000
_cell.angle_alpha   90.00
_cell.angle_beta   90.00
_cell.angle_gamma   90.00
#
_symmetry.space_group_name_H-M   'P 1'
#
loop_
_entity.id
_entity.type
_entity.pdbx_description
1 polymer ?
#
loop_
_entity_poly.entity_id
_entity_poly.type
_entity_poly.pdbx_seq_one_letter_code
_entity_poly.pdbx_strand_id
1 'polypeptide(L)'
;MASEGTAMERLSVKKRMREQGDDAMEREGGGAPVVEDVGVKNVEEVDVKRAKTEEVEPAASFMEVEVKKIVDSASIETVAVKDGADDDEKGVVAEIKKGMEKNSPGGWKEGRKRKVAMLLAYCGASYQGMQRNPGAITIEGELEQALFRADAIAQCNFGDMRKVDWMRAARTDKGVSAIGQIVSARLVIDPPGLVERVNKHLPKDIRVFCYTRVTSNFNAKQMCDKRQYEYLVPVFAFDPHSHHDRESMNMWNERKEKVRLQRIEKRKALERKAAGAEAGAAETNEATSEAPQPSASEQVVQMVEIREEVTTVVSEEIITVVEEEAEETPNDAERVRYVFEEAKLQQLNKILSRYVGTHNFHNFTARIKPEDPSAKRYIISFEAGEVIEVQGVQFVPCTVIGQSFMLHQIRKMIGTAIAIMRGCVPEAIIDFALRRDNDVNTPMAPELGLFLHECFYTAYNKKFSKSHEEVSQKGYEEHIQKFKHEVIYPHIAETEAKDGTMALWLHSLNDRHYPYFVTHREAARLQNRMESRVGDIEPLD
;
A
#
# COMPACT_ATOMS: atom_id res chain seq x y z
N MET A 1 -44.74 19.42 55.27
CA MET A 1 -43.53 19.75 56.05
C MET A 1 -42.35 19.46 55.13
N ALA A 2 -41.88 20.44 54.36
CA ALA A 2 -40.96 21.51 54.73
C ALA A 2 -39.53 21.00 54.96
N SER A 3 -38.64 21.35 54.03
CA SER A 3 -37.26 21.87 54.18
C SER A 3 -36.51 21.56 52.88
N GLU A 4 -36.23 22.51 51.97
CA GLU A 4 -35.42 23.74 52.06
C GLU A 4 -33.95 23.50 52.44
N GLY A 5 -33.06 24.05 51.61
CA GLY A 5 -31.60 23.95 51.73
C GLY A 5 -30.83 24.58 50.57
N THR A 6 -31.24 25.79 50.17
CA THR A 6 -30.46 27.00 49.84
C THR A 6 -29.03 26.89 49.24
N ALA A 7 -28.84 27.53 48.07
CA ALA A 7 -27.76 28.50 47.83
C ALA A 7 -28.11 29.45 46.67
N MET A 8 -28.64 30.62 47.02
CA MET A 8 -28.69 31.84 46.20
C MET A 8 -27.31 32.52 46.29
N GLU A 9 -26.79 33.18 45.25
CA GLU A 9 -26.61 34.66 45.13
C GLU A 9 -25.12 34.94 44.74
N ARG A 10 -24.66 35.87 43.89
CA ARG A 10 -25.18 37.07 43.20
C ARG A 10 -24.25 37.45 42.02
N LEU A 11 -24.86 38.07 40.99
CA LEU A 11 -24.46 39.24 40.16
C LEU A 11 -23.04 39.31 39.55
N SER A 12 -22.86 39.73 38.29
CA SER A 12 -23.33 40.99 37.69
C SER A 12 -23.26 40.89 36.14
N VAL A 13 -24.32 41.15 35.36
CA VAL A 13 -24.71 42.47 34.73
C VAL A 13 -23.76 42.84 33.58
N LYS A 14 -24.12 43.17 32.34
CA LYS A 14 -25.36 43.59 31.62
C LYS A 14 -25.04 43.45 30.10
N LYS A 15 -25.92 42.89 29.26
CA LYS A 15 -27.04 43.54 28.52
C LYS A 15 -26.62 44.18 27.18
N ARG A 16 -27.13 43.65 26.06
CA ARG A 16 -28.28 44.22 25.31
C ARG A 16 -28.73 43.28 24.19
N MET A 17 -30.03 42.97 24.21
CA MET A 17 -30.85 42.41 23.13
C MET A 17 -31.54 43.55 22.36
N ARG A 18 -31.89 43.24 21.09
CA ARG A 18 -33.09 43.63 20.30
C ARG A 18 -33.30 45.13 20.03
N GLU A 19 -33.83 45.57 18.90
CA GLU A 19 -34.95 45.11 18.06
C GLU A 19 -34.88 45.85 16.69
N GLN A 20 -35.16 45.18 15.57
CA GLN A 20 -36.28 45.41 14.61
C GLN A 20 -36.22 46.65 13.69
N GLY A 21 -36.60 46.42 12.42
CA GLY A 21 -37.21 47.44 11.55
C GLY A 21 -36.68 47.48 10.11
N ASP A 22 -37.40 46.79 9.22
CA ASP A 22 -37.82 47.17 7.85
C ASP A 22 -36.87 47.95 6.91
N ASP A 23 -36.61 47.42 5.71
CA ASP A 23 -37.32 47.86 4.49
C ASP A 23 -36.76 47.25 3.18
N ALA A 24 -37.71 46.74 2.40
CA ALA A 24 -37.86 46.87 0.94
C ALA A 24 -36.77 46.45 -0.09
N MET A 25 -37.26 45.58 -0.98
CA MET A 25 -37.33 45.73 -2.45
C MET A 25 -36.39 44.91 -3.35
N GLU A 26 -37.01 43.92 -3.98
CA GLU A 26 -36.65 43.31 -5.27
C GLU A 26 -36.48 44.34 -6.38
N ARG A 27 -35.62 44.06 -7.37
CA ARG A 27 -35.97 44.09 -8.80
C ARG A 27 -34.88 43.53 -9.72
N GLU A 28 -35.40 42.92 -10.78
CA GLU A 28 -34.80 42.18 -11.89
C GLU A 28 -34.04 43.05 -12.93
N GLY A 29 -33.38 42.33 -13.87
CA GLY A 29 -32.96 42.80 -15.20
C GLY A 29 -31.46 42.62 -15.41
N GLY A 30 -30.93 41.79 -16.31
CA GLY A 30 -31.35 41.50 -17.68
C GLY A 30 -30.38 42.21 -18.64
N GLY A 31 -29.59 41.45 -19.42
CA GLY A 31 -28.84 42.01 -20.56
C GLY A 31 -27.45 41.40 -20.82
N ALA A 32 -27.40 40.36 -21.65
CA ALA A 32 -26.42 40.26 -22.74
C ALA A 32 -27.11 40.76 -24.03
N PRO A 33 -26.49 40.83 -25.24
CA PRO A 33 -25.10 40.61 -25.64
C PRO A 33 -24.55 41.75 -26.56
N VAL A 34 -23.26 41.76 -26.91
CA VAL A 34 -22.82 42.24 -28.25
C VAL A 34 -21.61 41.42 -28.71
N VAL A 35 -21.77 40.88 -29.91
CA VAL A 35 -20.78 40.22 -30.77
C VAL A 35 -20.35 41.28 -31.79
N GLU A 36 -19.06 41.46 -32.03
CA GLU A 36 -18.57 41.97 -33.31
C GLU A 36 -17.34 41.18 -33.75
N ASP A 37 -17.36 40.90 -35.04
CA ASP A 37 -16.57 39.97 -35.81
C ASP A 37 -15.67 40.76 -36.78
N VAL A 38 -14.81 40.03 -37.48
CA VAL A 38 -14.12 40.38 -38.74
C VAL A 38 -12.74 41.04 -38.64
N GLY A 39 -11.74 40.33 -39.18
CA GLY A 39 -10.48 40.95 -39.63
C GLY A 39 -9.34 40.02 -40.03
N VAL A 40 -9.53 39.16 -41.04
CA VAL A 40 -8.45 38.42 -41.72
C VAL A 40 -7.78 39.29 -42.80
N LYS A 41 -6.44 39.22 -42.92
CA LYS A 41 -5.49 39.55 -44.04
C LYS A 41 -4.25 40.30 -43.48
N ASN A 42 -2.97 40.07 -43.78
CA ASN A 42 -2.18 39.35 -44.80
C ASN A 42 -0.87 38.87 -44.14
N VAL A 43 -0.34 37.66 -44.40
CA VAL A 43 0.79 37.35 -45.31
C VAL A 43 1.75 38.51 -45.61
N GLU A 44 2.93 38.48 -45.01
CA GLU A 44 4.20 38.90 -45.62
C GLU A 44 5.33 37.97 -45.15
N GLU A 45 6.26 37.74 -46.06
CA GLU A 45 7.21 36.64 -46.14
C GLU A 45 8.63 37.15 -45.88
N VAL A 46 9.53 36.23 -45.54
CA VAL A 46 11.01 36.31 -45.61
C VAL A 46 11.73 37.04 -44.47
N ASP A 47 12.45 36.26 -43.62
CA ASP A 47 13.92 36.31 -43.66
C ASP A 47 14.56 35.11 -42.93
N VAL A 48 15.22 34.25 -43.71
CA VAL A 48 16.04 33.13 -43.25
C VAL A 48 17.46 33.62 -43.03
N LYS A 49 17.92 33.67 -41.77
CA LYS A 49 19.35 33.81 -41.45
C LYS A 49 19.86 32.63 -40.62
N ARG A 50 20.67 31.86 -41.33
CA ARG A 50 21.57 30.76 -40.95
C ARG A 50 22.56 31.19 -39.87
N ALA A 51 22.68 30.40 -38.79
CA ALA A 51 23.86 30.41 -37.92
C ALA A 51 24.10 29.02 -37.28
N LYS A 52 25.12 28.35 -37.83
CA LYS A 52 26.12 27.46 -37.22
C LYS A 52 25.67 26.38 -36.22
N THR A 53 25.70 25.16 -36.74
CA THR A 53 26.00 23.90 -36.04
C THR A 53 27.38 23.96 -35.38
N GLU A 54 27.45 23.71 -34.07
CA GLU A 54 28.65 23.20 -33.39
C GLU A 54 28.37 21.75 -32.97
N GLU A 55 29.23 20.86 -33.47
CA GLU A 55 29.34 19.47 -33.07
C GLU A 55 29.90 19.40 -31.64
N VAL A 56 29.30 18.59 -30.78
CA VAL A 56 29.87 18.24 -29.47
C VAL A 56 30.05 16.72 -29.43
N GLU A 57 31.31 16.30 -29.47
CA GLU A 57 31.78 14.93 -29.23
C GLU A 57 31.58 14.49 -27.77
N PRO A 58 31.54 13.16 -27.49
CA PRO A 58 31.07 12.62 -26.23
C PRO A 58 32.17 12.59 -25.15
N ALA A 59 31.89 13.18 -23.99
CA ALA A 59 32.76 13.10 -22.80
C ALA A 59 32.60 11.76 -22.07
N ALA A 60 33.16 10.70 -22.66
CA ALA A 60 33.43 9.43 -21.99
C ALA A 60 34.95 9.21 -21.96
N SER A 61 35.62 9.68 -20.90
CA SER A 61 36.94 9.19 -20.44
C SER A 61 37.51 10.09 -19.34
N PHE A 62 36.97 10.00 -18.14
CA PHE A 62 37.66 10.58 -16.96
C PHE A 62 37.50 9.74 -15.68
N MET A 63 36.88 8.55 -15.75
CA MET A 63 36.60 7.69 -14.59
C MET A 63 37.62 6.57 -14.33
N GLU A 64 38.66 6.39 -15.14
CA GLU A 64 39.56 5.24 -14.99
C GLU A 64 40.95 5.55 -14.41
N VAL A 65 41.29 6.81 -14.14
CA VAL A 65 42.66 7.18 -13.69
C VAL A 65 42.76 7.42 -12.18
N GLU A 66 41.67 7.61 -11.46
CA GLU A 66 41.71 7.99 -10.03
C GLU A 66 41.45 6.85 -9.03
N VAL A 67 41.05 5.67 -9.52
CA VAL A 67 40.84 4.45 -8.71
C VAL A 67 42.17 3.81 -8.28
N LYS A 68 43.29 4.13 -8.96
CA LYS A 68 44.60 3.54 -8.67
C LYS A 68 45.42 4.25 -7.58
N LYS A 69 45.01 5.44 -7.11
CA LYS A 69 45.72 6.19 -6.05
C LYS A 69 45.18 5.97 -4.64
N ILE A 70 44.04 5.30 -4.48
CA ILE A 70 43.37 5.12 -3.19
C ILE A 70 43.72 3.77 -2.53
N VAL A 71 44.34 2.84 -3.28
CA VAL A 71 44.66 1.49 -2.78
C VAL A 71 45.99 1.42 -2.01
N ASP A 72 46.85 2.45 -2.08
CA ASP A 72 48.20 2.42 -1.48
C ASP A 72 48.33 3.12 -0.11
N SER A 73 47.26 3.66 0.49
CA SER A 73 47.35 4.40 1.76
C SER A 73 46.63 3.76 2.97
N ALA A 74 46.17 2.51 2.85
CA ALA A 74 45.59 1.79 3.99
C ALA A 74 46.68 1.00 4.74
N SER A 75 47.32 1.64 5.72
CA SER A 75 48.05 0.95 6.79
C SER A 75 47.35 1.23 8.11
N ILE A 76 46.67 0.22 8.64
CA ILE A 76 45.96 0.25 9.93
C ILE A 76 46.95 -0.28 10.98
N GLU A 77 47.40 0.58 11.90
CA GLU A 77 48.01 0.13 13.15
C GLU A 77 46.91 0.02 14.23
N THR A 78 46.73 -1.19 14.73
CA THR A 78 45.88 -1.52 15.87
C THR A 78 46.56 -1.11 17.17
N VAL A 79 45.95 -0.22 17.96
CA VAL A 79 46.39 0.07 19.34
C VAL A 79 45.54 -0.73 20.32
N ALA A 80 46.22 -1.49 21.18
CA ALA A 80 45.66 -2.33 22.22
C ALA A 80 45.08 -1.52 23.38
N VAL A 81 43.92 -1.95 23.89
CA VAL A 81 43.26 -1.41 25.08
C VAL A 81 43.86 -2.06 26.34
N LYS A 82 44.24 -1.25 27.33
CA LYS A 82 44.46 -1.68 28.72
C LYS A 82 43.48 -0.95 29.63
N ASP A 83 42.86 -1.71 30.54
CA ASP A 83 41.85 -1.29 31.50
C ASP A 83 42.39 -0.33 32.58
N GLY A 84 41.60 0.70 32.93
CA GLY A 84 41.77 1.47 34.17
C GLY A 84 41.20 2.91 34.19
N ALA A 85 40.07 3.07 34.88
CA ALA A 85 39.60 4.23 35.69
C ALA A 85 39.34 5.62 35.06
N ASP A 86 38.06 5.86 34.70
CA ASP A 86 37.14 6.97 35.07
C ASP A 86 37.49 8.47 35.07
N ASP A 87 38.69 8.96 34.67
CA ASP A 87 38.93 10.42 34.58
C ASP A 87 39.34 10.95 33.17
N ASP A 88 39.45 10.08 32.17
CA ASP A 88 39.97 10.45 30.83
C ASP A 88 38.90 10.78 29.77
N GLU A 89 37.61 10.61 30.07
CA GLU A 89 36.53 10.78 29.06
C GLU A 89 36.42 12.25 28.57
N LYS A 90 36.73 13.23 29.43
CA LYS A 90 36.74 14.66 29.03
C LYS A 90 37.94 15.03 28.17
N GLY A 91 39.09 14.37 28.38
CA GLY A 91 40.32 14.58 27.61
C GLY A 91 40.20 13.99 26.21
N VAL A 92 39.70 12.75 26.12
CA VAL A 92 39.46 12.04 24.85
C VAL A 92 38.39 12.75 24.02
N VAL A 93 37.30 13.23 24.62
CA VAL A 93 36.28 14.03 23.91
C VAL A 93 36.83 15.39 23.45
N ALA A 94 37.76 16.00 24.18
CA ALA A 94 38.42 17.24 23.77
C ALA A 94 39.44 17.03 22.63
N GLU A 95 40.16 15.90 22.63
CA GLU A 95 41.08 15.51 21.56
C GLU A 95 40.35 15.07 20.29
N ILE A 96 39.22 14.35 20.41
CA ILE A 96 38.33 14.03 19.29
C ILE A 96 37.75 15.32 18.68
N LYS A 97 37.36 16.30 19.50
CA LYS A 97 36.93 17.64 19.02
C LYS A 97 38.06 18.35 18.27
N LYS A 98 39.29 18.31 18.79
CA LYS A 98 40.48 18.92 18.15
C LYS A 98 40.90 18.20 16.86
N GLY A 99 40.70 16.89 16.77
CA GLY A 99 40.93 16.09 15.57
C GLY A 99 39.86 16.31 14.50
N MET A 100 38.59 16.50 14.91
CA MET A 100 37.47 16.77 14.01
C MET A 100 37.46 18.22 13.48
N GLU A 101 37.89 19.21 14.26
CA GLU A 101 38.05 20.59 13.79
C GLU A 101 39.12 20.72 12.69
N LYS A 102 40.14 19.84 12.70
CA LYS A 102 41.22 19.84 11.70
C LYS A 102 40.89 19.09 10.41
N ASN A 103 39.87 18.23 10.41
CA ASN A 103 39.46 17.41 9.26
C ASN A 103 38.17 17.90 8.57
N SER A 104 37.70 19.11 8.86
CA SER A 104 36.64 19.74 8.07
C SER A 104 37.24 20.26 6.75
N PRO A 105 36.88 19.70 5.58
CA PRO A 105 37.36 20.22 4.30
C PRO A 105 36.66 21.55 4.03
N GLY A 106 37.32 22.65 4.38
CA GLY A 106 36.80 24.01 4.17
C GLY A 106 36.08 24.57 5.41
N GLY A 107 36.54 25.72 5.89
CA GLY A 107 35.96 26.39 7.05
C GLY A 107 34.47 26.71 6.83
N TRP A 108 33.63 26.28 7.78
CA TRP A 108 32.23 26.65 7.85
C TRP A 108 32.08 28.18 7.78
N LYS A 109 31.50 28.70 6.71
CA LYS A 109 31.14 30.13 6.62
C LYS A 109 29.81 30.32 7.33
N GLU A 110 29.76 31.24 8.29
CA GLU A 110 28.57 31.51 9.08
C GLU A 110 27.44 32.09 8.21
N GLY A 111 26.62 31.19 7.65
CA GLY A 111 25.47 31.55 6.84
C GLY A 111 24.23 31.77 7.70
N ARG A 112 23.50 32.86 7.42
CA ARG A 112 22.28 33.16 8.17
C ARG A 112 21.20 32.11 7.85
N LYS A 113 20.70 31.40 8.85
CA LYS A 113 19.61 30.41 8.69
C LYS A 113 18.33 31.04 8.13
N ARG A 114 17.56 30.30 7.34
CA ARG A 114 16.22 30.65 6.85
C ARG A 114 15.27 29.49 7.10
N LYS A 115 14.02 29.81 7.45
CA LYS A 115 12.96 28.79 7.51
C LYS A 115 12.55 28.44 6.07
N VAL A 116 12.61 27.16 5.74
CA VAL A 116 12.24 26.63 4.44
C VAL A 116 11.28 25.46 4.59
N ALA A 117 10.49 25.21 3.55
CA ALA A 117 9.79 23.96 3.30
C ALA A 117 10.51 23.23 2.16
N MET A 118 10.77 21.93 2.30
CA MET A 118 11.41 21.11 1.27
C MET A 118 10.44 20.04 0.79
N LEU A 119 10.33 19.91 -0.54
CA LEU A 119 9.58 18.86 -1.21
C LEU A 119 10.50 17.71 -1.54
N LEU A 120 10.14 16.51 -1.10
CA LEU A 120 10.96 15.32 -1.26
C LEU A 120 10.13 14.06 -1.54
N ALA A 121 10.79 13.13 -2.22
CA ALA A 121 10.32 11.78 -2.50
C ALA A 121 11.31 10.75 -1.95
N TYR A 122 10.80 9.57 -1.63
CA TYR A 122 11.60 8.42 -1.27
C TYR A 122 10.89 7.09 -1.52
N CYS A 123 11.67 6.06 -1.82
CA CYS A 123 11.26 4.66 -1.71
C CYS A 123 11.48 4.18 -0.27
N GLY A 124 10.43 3.68 0.39
CA GLY A 124 10.46 3.31 1.81
C GLY A 124 11.11 1.95 2.12
N ALA A 125 11.47 1.16 1.10
CA ALA A 125 11.86 -0.25 1.21
C ALA A 125 12.93 -0.54 2.26
N SER A 126 14.01 0.25 2.24
CA SER A 126 15.19 0.05 3.09
C SER A 126 15.11 0.80 4.42
N TYR A 127 13.97 1.43 4.73
CA TYR A 127 13.84 2.36 5.84
C TYR A 127 12.77 1.94 6.84
N GLN A 128 13.05 2.18 8.12
CA GLN A 128 12.13 1.95 9.23
C GLN A 128 11.19 3.16 9.45
N GLY A 129 10.73 3.73 8.35
CA GLY A 129 9.81 4.88 8.29
C GLY A 129 10.51 6.23 8.22
N MET A 130 9.70 7.30 8.26
CA MET A 130 10.18 8.68 8.14
C MET A 130 11.00 9.12 9.37
N GLN A 131 10.40 8.95 10.56
CA GLN A 131 10.90 9.58 11.78
C GLN A 131 12.10 8.84 12.37
N ARG A 132 13.14 9.58 12.80
CA ARG A 132 14.30 9.02 13.51
C ARG A 132 13.89 8.26 14.77
N ASN A 133 14.41 7.04 14.90
CA ASN A 133 14.40 6.23 16.12
C ASN A 133 15.83 5.70 16.36
N PRO A 134 16.26 5.51 17.62
CA PRO A 134 17.58 4.95 17.92
C PRO A 134 17.79 3.58 17.27
N GLY A 135 18.96 3.36 16.63
CA GLY A 135 19.31 2.10 15.99
C GLY A 135 18.61 1.80 14.66
N ALA A 136 17.71 2.67 14.22
CA ALA A 136 16.95 2.52 12.98
C ALA A 136 17.54 3.36 11.84
N ILE A 137 17.60 2.80 10.63
CA ILE A 137 17.86 3.57 9.42
C ILE A 137 16.52 4.18 8.97
N THR A 138 16.45 5.51 8.93
CA THR A 138 15.20 6.25 8.65
C THR A 138 15.46 7.37 7.66
N ILE A 139 14.40 7.83 6.98
CA ILE A 139 14.50 8.91 5.99
C ILE A 139 15.05 10.19 6.61
N GLU A 140 14.57 10.57 7.80
CA GLU A 140 15.10 11.73 8.52
C GLU A 140 16.57 11.58 8.95
N GLY A 141 17.03 10.35 9.18
CA GLY A 141 18.44 10.09 9.49
C GLY A 141 19.36 10.35 8.30
N GLU A 142 18.96 9.89 7.10
CA GLU A 142 19.69 10.17 5.86
C GLU A 142 19.62 11.66 5.48
N LEU A 143 18.44 12.28 5.62
CA LEU A 143 18.28 13.72 5.36
C LEU A 143 19.15 14.57 6.29
N GLU A 144 19.22 14.27 7.59
CA GLU A 144 20.10 15.00 8.52
C GLU A 144 21.57 14.90 8.11
N GLN A 145 22.03 13.69 7.77
CA GLN A 145 23.41 13.46 7.31
C GLN A 145 23.71 14.21 6.01
N ALA A 146 22.81 14.15 5.02
CA ALA A 146 22.97 14.85 3.75
C ALA A 146 22.95 16.37 3.91
N LEU A 147 22.03 16.90 4.73
CA LEU A 147 21.94 18.32 5.05
C LEU A 147 23.19 18.83 5.80
N PHE A 148 23.74 18.01 6.69
CA PHE A 148 24.98 18.34 7.39
C PHE A 148 26.18 18.37 6.44
N ARG A 149 26.34 17.35 5.58
CA ARG A 149 27.40 17.30 4.56
C ARG A 149 27.29 18.38 3.49
N ALA A 150 26.08 18.89 3.25
CA ALA A 150 25.79 19.99 2.33
C ALA A 150 25.97 21.39 2.96
N ASP A 151 26.53 21.47 4.16
CA ASP A 151 26.70 22.68 4.99
C ASP A 151 25.39 23.42 5.31
N ALA A 152 24.24 22.74 5.20
CA ALA A 152 22.93 23.31 5.47
C ALA A 152 22.58 23.34 6.97
N ILE A 153 23.25 22.51 7.78
CA ILE A 153 23.07 22.40 9.24
C ILE A 153 24.42 22.57 9.91
N ALA A 154 24.62 23.62 10.71
CA ALA A 154 25.87 23.80 11.46
C ALA A 154 26.15 22.65 12.44
N GLN A 155 27.43 22.32 12.65
CA GLN A 155 27.91 21.28 13.57
C GLN A 155 27.23 21.30 14.94
N CYS A 156 27.02 22.49 15.52
CA CYS A 156 26.37 22.64 16.83
C CYS A 156 24.87 22.23 16.85
N ASN A 157 24.25 22.10 15.69
CA ASN A 157 22.86 21.65 15.51
C ASN A 157 22.75 20.20 15.05
N PHE A 158 23.82 19.61 14.52
CA PHE A 158 23.83 18.22 14.08
C PHE A 158 23.55 17.27 15.26
N GLY A 159 22.72 16.24 15.02
CA GLY A 159 22.30 15.28 16.04
C GLY A 159 21.07 15.73 16.85
N ASP A 160 20.66 17.00 16.78
CA ASP A 160 19.43 17.48 17.42
C ASP A 160 18.59 18.34 16.46
N MET A 161 17.70 17.66 15.75
CA MET A 161 16.79 18.25 14.77
C MET A 161 15.85 19.33 15.35
N ARG A 162 15.68 19.40 16.69
CA ARG A 162 14.91 20.48 17.34
C ARG A 162 15.60 21.83 17.20
N LYS A 163 16.95 21.86 17.16
CA LYS A 163 17.74 23.10 17.02
C LYS A 163 17.58 23.76 15.65
N VAL A 164 17.12 23.00 14.65
CA VAL A 164 16.74 23.51 13.33
C VAL A 164 15.23 23.59 13.14
N ASP A 165 14.43 23.43 14.20
CA ASP A 165 12.97 23.52 14.14
C ASP A 165 12.39 22.59 13.05
N TRP A 166 12.84 21.32 13.05
CA TRP A 166 12.45 20.31 12.08
C TRP A 166 11.03 19.80 12.30
N MET A 167 10.22 19.86 11.24
CA MET A 167 8.85 19.35 11.20
C MET A 167 8.62 18.57 9.91
N ARG A 168 7.76 17.55 9.95
CA ARG A 168 7.35 16.72 8.81
C ARG A 168 5.83 16.75 8.63
N ALA A 169 5.35 16.80 7.40
CA ALA A 169 3.93 16.87 7.09
C ALA A 169 3.20 15.56 7.40
N ALA A 170 3.85 14.43 7.10
CA ALA A 170 3.36 13.09 7.35
C ALA A 170 4.45 12.20 7.95
N ARG A 171 4.07 11.35 8.92
CA ARG A 171 4.92 10.27 9.45
C ARG A 171 4.52 8.99 8.71
N THR A 172 5.34 8.54 7.79
CA THR A 172 5.15 7.25 7.11
C THR A 172 5.68 6.11 7.98
N ASP A 173 4.98 4.98 7.95
CA ASP A 173 5.38 3.75 8.62
C ASP A 173 6.56 3.09 7.90
N LYS A 174 7.13 2.04 8.49
CA LYS A 174 8.18 1.21 7.86
C LYS A 174 7.72 0.74 6.48
N GLY A 175 8.61 0.81 5.50
CA GLY A 175 8.34 0.37 4.12
C GLY A 175 7.48 1.31 3.27
N VAL A 176 6.75 2.25 3.88
CA VAL A 176 5.84 3.16 3.17
C VAL A 176 6.64 4.23 2.42
N SER A 177 6.36 4.38 1.13
CA SER A 177 7.04 5.33 0.25
C SER A 177 6.35 6.72 0.24
N ALA A 178 6.98 7.71 -0.38
CA ALA A 178 6.37 9.02 -0.61
C ALA A 178 6.91 9.67 -1.89
N ILE A 179 6.07 10.39 -2.61
CA ILE A 179 6.48 11.23 -3.75
C ILE A 179 6.23 12.73 -3.52
N GLY A 180 5.49 13.05 -2.46
CA GLY A 180 5.11 14.43 -2.10
C GLY A 180 5.24 14.73 -0.61
N GLN A 181 6.28 14.22 0.05
CA GLN A 181 6.54 14.55 1.44
C GLN A 181 7.03 15.99 1.55
N ILE A 182 6.55 16.71 2.56
CA ILE A 182 7.00 18.07 2.87
C ILE A 182 7.60 18.08 4.27
N VAL A 183 8.80 18.61 4.39
CA VAL A 183 9.45 18.90 5.68
C VAL A 183 9.74 20.38 5.80
N SER A 184 9.79 20.92 7.02
CA SER A 184 10.23 22.29 7.26
C SER A 184 11.34 22.36 8.29
N ALA A 185 12.32 23.24 8.05
CA ALA A 185 13.49 23.40 8.90
C ALA A 185 14.13 24.78 8.72
N ARG A 186 14.97 25.18 9.67
CA ARG A 186 15.82 26.38 9.61
C ARG A 186 17.21 25.98 9.11
N LEU A 187 17.45 26.21 7.84
CA LEU A 187 18.66 25.78 7.14
C LEU A 187 19.52 26.96 6.68
N VAL A 188 20.80 26.71 6.51
CA VAL A 188 21.70 27.60 5.77
C VAL A 188 21.51 27.31 4.28
N ILE A 189 20.98 28.28 3.53
CA ILE A 189 20.64 28.09 2.11
C ILE A 189 21.74 28.57 1.17
N ASP A 190 22.65 29.41 1.66
CA ASP A 190 23.78 29.95 0.91
C ASP A 190 25.01 29.03 1.06
N PRO A 191 25.83 28.84 0.01
CA PRO A 191 25.69 29.39 -1.34
C PRO A 191 24.49 28.79 -2.10
N PRO A 192 24.08 29.36 -3.25
CA PRO A 192 22.99 28.80 -4.07
C PRO A 192 23.21 27.33 -4.46
N GLY A 193 22.13 26.64 -4.84
CA GLY A 193 22.17 25.22 -5.23
C GLY A 193 22.04 24.25 -4.06
N LEU A 194 21.20 24.58 -3.07
CA LEU A 194 21.00 23.74 -1.88
C LEU A 194 20.50 22.34 -2.26
N VAL A 195 19.60 22.26 -3.24
CA VAL A 195 19.00 20.99 -3.67
C VAL A 195 20.05 20.05 -4.23
N GLU A 196 20.92 20.55 -5.11
CA GLU A 196 22.00 19.81 -5.75
C GLU A 196 23.02 19.34 -4.71
N ARG A 197 23.41 20.22 -3.78
CA ARG A 197 24.33 19.87 -2.69
C ARG A 197 23.77 18.76 -1.80
N VAL A 198 22.49 18.85 -1.43
CA VAL A 198 21.86 17.84 -0.58
C VAL A 198 21.71 16.52 -1.34
N ASN A 199 21.21 16.55 -2.57
CA ASN A 199 21.03 15.35 -3.40
C ASN A 199 22.35 14.63 -3.71
N LYS A 200 23.48 15.34 -3.80
CA LYS A 200 24.82 14.73 -3.96
C LYS A 200 25.18 13.77 -2.82
N HIS A 201 24.63 14.00 -1.63
CA HIS A 201 24.88 13.19 -0.44
C HIS A 201 23.72 12.25 -0.10
N LEU A 202 22.63 12.28 -0.86
CA LEU A 202 21.50 11.38 -0.66
C LEU A 202 21.64 10.11 -1.50
N PRO A 203 21.20 8.95 -0.96
CA PRO A 203 21.09 7.72 -1.74
C PRO A 203 20.07 7.87 -2.87
N LYS A 204 20.10 6.96 -3.87
CA LYS A 204 19.30 7.11 -5.11
C LYS A 204 17.78 7.06 -4.89
N ASP A 205 17.39 6.38 -3.83
CA ASP A 205 16.03 6.16 -3.37
C ASP A 205 15.45 7.33 -2.55
N ILE A 206 16.20 8.42 -2.30
CA ILE A 206 15.70 9.66 -1.67
C ILE A 206 16.06 10.85 -2.57
N ARG A 207 15.07 11.70 -2.86
CA ARG A 207 15.26 12.89 -3.70
C ARG A 207 14.58 14.10 -3.09
N VAL A 208 15.32 15.20 -3.00
CA VAL A 208 14.76 16.54 -2.76
C VAL A 208 14.52 17.17 -4.14
N PHE A 209 13.29 17.58 -4.43
CA PHE A 209 12.97 18.25 -5.68
C PHE A 209 13.20 19.75 -5.59
N CYS A 210 12.73 20.36 -4.50
CA CYS A 210 12.83 21.80 -4.33
C CYS A 210 12.77 22.21 -2.85
N TYR A 211 13.03 23.48 -2.61
CA TYR A 211 12.68 24.14 -1.36
C TYR A 211 12.05 25.50 -1.61
N THR A 212 11.15 25.89 -0.71
CA THR A 212 10.47 27.18 -0.73
C THR A 212 10.80 27.92 0.55
N ARG A 213 11.12 29.22 0.46
CA ARG A 213 11.24 30.06 1.64
C ARG A 213 9.87 30.35 2.22
N VAL A 214 9.72 30.12 3.51
CA VAL A 214 8.45 30.23 4.23
C VAL A 214 8.57 31.19 5.41
N THR A 215 7.43 31.56 5.97
CA THR A 215 7.36 32.37 7.19
C THR A 215 8.10 31.69 8.35
N SER A 216 8.63 32.48 9.28
CA SER A 216 9.43 31.97 10.42
C SER A 216 8.72 30.94 11.30
N ASN A 217 7.39 30.97 11.30
CA ASN A 217 6.52 30.12 12.12
C ASN A 217 5.86 28.99 11.31
N PHE A 218 6.26 28.79 10.05
CA PHE A 218 5.70 27.72 9.23
C PHE A 218 6.00 26.34 9.81
N ASN A 219 4.95 25.55 10.03
CA ASN A 219 5.06 24.18 10.53
C ASN A 219 4.42 23.22 9.52
N ALA A 220 5.25 22.40 8.86
CA ALA A 220 4.80 21.46 7.83
C ALA A 220 3.68 20.52 8.32
N LYS A 221 3.72 20.11 9.60
CA LYS A 221 2.68 19.24 10.17
C LYS A 221 1.36 19.98 10.37
N GLN A 222 1.42 21.12 11.04
CA GLN A 222 0.24 21.83 11.55
C GLN A 222 -0.47 22.65 10.47
N MET A 223 0.27 23.13 9.47
CA MET A 223 -0.28 23.97 8.39
C MET A 223 -0.67 23.16 7.14
N CYS A 224 -0.51 21.84 7.16
CA CYS A 224 -0.96 20.95 6.09
C CYS A 224 -2.44 20.62 6.29
N ASP A 225 -3.26 20.99 5.31
CA ASP A 225 -4.73 20.95 5.36
C ASP A 225 -5.27 19.53 5.12
N LYS A 226 -4.68 18.83 4.17
CA LYS A 226 -5.08 17.50 3.72
C LYS A 226 -3.91 16.78 3.09
N ARG A 227 -3.98 15.45 3.06
CA ARG A 227 -2.98 14.58 2.45
C ARG A 227 -3.67 13.66 1.45
N GLN A 228 -3.01 13.45 0.33
CA GLN A 228 -3.38 12.44 -0.65
C GLN A 228 -2.42 11.27 -0.54
N TYR A 229 -2.98 10.08 -0.42
CA TYR A 229 -2.25 8.83 -0.52
C TYR A 229 -2.78 8.04 -1.69
N GLU A 230 -1.92 7.19 -2.23
CA GLU A 230 -2.30 6.22 -3.24
C GLU A 230 -1.85 4.83 -2.77
N TYR A 231 -2.70 3.84 -3.05
CA TYR A 231 -2.42 2.44 -2.77
C TYR A 231 -2.52 1.63 -4.06
N LEU A 232 -1.43 1.02 -4.51
CA LEU A 232 -1.44 0.10 -5.64
C LEU A 232 -1.91 -1.29 -5.18
N VAL A 233 -3.10 -1.70 -5.62
CA VAL A 233 -3.64 -3.04 -5.35
C VAL A 233 -3.43 -3.93 -6.57
N PRO A 234 -2.73 -5.07 -6.47
CA PRO A 234 -2.68 -6.04 -7.58
C PRO A 234 -4.08 -6.51 -7.96
N VAL A 235 -4.38 -6.60 -9.26
CA VAL A 235 -5.71 -6.97 -9.78
C VAL A 235 -6.20 -8.30 -9.21
N PHE A 236 -5.31 -9.29 -9.05
CA PHE A 236 -5.66 -10.60 -8.50
C PHE A 236 -6.17 -10.53 -7.04
N ALA A 237 -5.90 -9.46 -6.30
CA ALA A 237 -6.40 -9.31 -4.94
C ALA A 237 -7.93 -9.22 -4.91
N PHE A 238 -8.55 -8.76 -5.99
CA PHE A 238 -10.00 -8.68 -6.14
C PHE A 238 -10.65 -9.95 -6.68
N ASP A 239 -9.86 -10.97 -7.06
CA ASP A 239 -10.39 -12.26 -7.54
C ASP A 239 -10.79 -13.17 -6.37
N PRO A 240 -12.08 -13.51 -6.20
CA PRO A 240 -12.54 -14.41 -5.15
C PRO A 240 -11.92 -15.82 -5.21
N HIS A 241 -11.40 -16.24 -6.36
CA HIS A 241 -10.87 -17.60 -6.59
C HIS A 241 -9.34 -17.69 -6.50
N SER A 242 -8.66 -16.54 -6.49
CA SER A 242 -7.20 -16.48 -6.32
C SER A 242 -6.83 -16.49 -4.85
N HIS A 243 -5.73 -17.16 -4.48
CA HIS A 243 -5.18 -17.17 -3.12
C HIS A 243 -6.23 -17.42 -2.02
N HIS A 244 -6.98 -18.51 -2.15
CA HIS A 244 -7.94 -18.96 -1.12
C HIS A 244 -7.30 -18.97 0.26
N ASP A 245 -8.09 -18.73 1.30
CA ASP A 245 -7.60 -18.78 2.66
C ASP A 245 -6.94 -20.13 2.98
N ARG A 246 -6.00 -20.12 3.93
CA ARG A 246 -5.19 -21.29 4.24
C ARG A 246 -6.02 -22.53 4.61
N GLU A 247 -7.16 -22.36 5.25
CA GLU A 247 -8.02 -23.48 5.67
C GLU A 247 -8.78 -24.07 4.49
N SER A 248 -9.31 -23.23 3.61
CA SER A 248 -9.85 -23.66 2.31
C SER A 248 -8.81 -24.43 1.49
N MET A 249 -7.56 -23.98 1.49
CA MET A 249 -6.46 -24.67 0.79
C MET A 249 -6.15 -26.03 1.44
N ASN A 250 -6.10 -26.10 2.77
CA ASN A 250 -5.90 -27.37 3.49
C ASN A 250 -7.04 -28.35 3.22
N MET A 251 -8.30 -27.90 3.32
CA MET A 251 -9.48 -28.71 3.01
C MET A 251 -9.49 -29.19 1.56
N TRP A 252 -9.06 -28.35 0.62
CA TRP A 252 -8.93 -28.73 -0.79
C TRP A 252 -7.82 -29.77 -0.99
N ASN A 253 -6.65 -29.60 -0.35
CA ASN A 253 -5.57 -30.57 -0.37
C ASN A 253 -5.99 -31.91 0.25
N GLU A 254 -6.70 -31.89 1.38
CA GLU A 254 -7.25 -33.10 2.01
C GLU A 254 -8.29 -33.80 1.14
N ARG A 255 -9.17 -33.03 0.46
CA ARG A 255 -10.13 -33.58 -0.51
C ARG A 255 -9.41 -34.21 -1.69
N LYS A 256 -8.39 -33.54 -2.25
CA LYS A 256 -7.54 -34.09 -3.32
C LYS A 256 -6.87 -35.38 -2.89
N GLU A 257 -6.28 -35.41 -1.70
CA GLU A 257 -5.63 -36.61 -1.18
C GLU A 257 -6.63 -37.75 -0.95
N LYS A 258 -7.84 -37.45 -0.44
CA LYS A 258 -8.91 -38.46 -0.31
C LYS A 258 -9.34 -39.03 -1.65
N VAL A 259 -9.54 -38.18 -2.66
CA VAL A 259 -9.90 -38.61 -4.02
C VAL A 259 -8.78 -39.49 -4.61
N ARG A 260 -7.52 -39.05 -4.48
CA ARG A 260 -6.34 -39.83 -4.88
C ARG A 260 -6.28 -41.20 -4.20
N LEU A 261 -6.49 -41.26 -2.89
CA LEU A 261 -6.50 -42.52 -2.14
C LEU A 261 -7.64 -43.46 -2.56
N GLN A 262 -8.85 -42.92 -2.79
CA GLN A 262 -9.99 -43.70 -3.30
C GLN A 262 -9.71 -44.30 -4.67
N ARG A 263 -9.02 -43.56 -5.55
CA ARG A 263 -8.60 -44.06 -6.88
C ARG A 263 -7.59 -45.19 -6.76
N ILE A 264 -6.57 -45.04 -5.91
CA ILE A 264 -5.57 -46.09 -5.63
C ILE A 264 -6.25 -47.35 -5.07
N GLU A 265 -7.24 -47.20 -4.19
CA GLU A 265 -7.98 -48.32 -3.62
C GLU A 265 -8.84 -49.04 -4.67
N LYS A 266 -9.55 -48.28 -5.52
CA LYS A 266 -10.33 -48.80 -6.65
C LYS A 266 -9.43 -49.60 -7.60
N ARG A 267 -8.24 -49.09 -7.93
CA ARG A 267 -7.24 -49.78 -8.76
C ARG A 267 -6.78 -51.10 -8.13
N LYS A 268 -6.39 -51.08 -6.85
CA LYS A 268 -5.98 -52.30 -6.13
C LYS A 268 -7.10 -53.35 -6.06
N ALA A 269 -8.36 -52.93 -5.96
CA ALA A 269 -9.50 -53.84 -5.98
C ALA A 269 -9.69 -54.49 -7.36
N LEU A 270 -9.52 -53.72 -8.45
CA LEU A 270 -9.55 -54.25 -9.82
C LEU A 270 -8.39 -55.22 -10.09
N GLU A 271 -7.18 -54.90 -9.65
CA GLU A 271 -6.00 -55.78 -9.76
C GLU A 271 -6.20 -57.11 -9.00
N ARG A 272 -6.78 -57.06 -7.79
CA ARG A 272 -7.16 -58.27 -7.04
C ARG A 272 -8.25 -59.09 -7.73
N LYS A 273 -9.23 -58.43 -8.35
CA LYS A 273 -10.30 -59.07 -9.12
C LYS A 273 -9.74 -59.78 -10.36
N ALA A 274 -8.77 -59.15 -11.05
CA ALA A 274 -8.05 -59.78 -12.15
C ALA A 274 -7.27 -61.02 -11.69
N ALA A 275 -6.48 -60.91 -10.62
CA ALA A 275 -5.72 -62.03 -10.07
C ALA A 275 -6.62 -63.18 -9.57
N GLY A 276 -7.78 -62.85 -8.96
CA GLY A 276 -8.77 -63.84 -8.52
C GLY A 276 -9.47 -64.55 -9.68
N ALA A 277 -9.77 -63.84 -10.78
CA ALA A 277 -10.31 -64.43 -12.00
C ALA A 277 -9.30 -65.38 -12.67
N GLU A 278 -8.00 -65.04 -12.64
CA GLU A 278 -6.93 -65.93 -13.12
C GLU A 278 -6.77 -67.19 -12.26
N ALA A 279 -6.89 -67.08 -10.93
CA ALA A 279 -6.78 -68.21 -10.00
C ALA A 279 -8.01 -69.14 -10.04
N GLY A 280 -9.24 -68.61 -10.09
CA GLY A 280 -10.46 -69.42 -10.17
C GLY A 280 -10.61 -70.19 -11.49
N ALA A 281 -10.03 -69.65 -12.57
CA ALA A 281 -9.92 -70.36 -13.85
C ALA A 281 -8.87 -71.49 -13.84
N ALA A 282 -7.95 -71.52 -12.87
CA ALA A 282 -7.02 -72.63 -12.68
C ALA A 282 -7.61 -73.76 -11.83
N GLU A 283 -8.46 -73.44 -10.84
CA GLU A 283 -9.10 -74.42 -9.93
C GLU A 283 -10.29 -75.17 -10.55
N THR A 284 -10.95 -74.60 -11.57
CA THR A 284 -12.07 -75.27 -12.29
C THR A 284 -11.62 -76.46 -13.16
N ASN A 285 -10.32 -76.70 -13.30
CA ASN A 285 -9.76 -77.87 -13.97
C ASN A 285 -9.74 -79.15 -13.12
N GLU A 286 -10.09 -79.09 -11.82
CA GLU A 286 -9.83 -80.23 -10.91
C GLU A 286 -11.05 -80.89 -10.26
N ALA A 287 -12.29 -80.43 -10.54
CA ALA A 287 -13.46 -81.07 -9.92
C ALA A 287 -14.72 -81.02 -10.80
N THR A 288 -15.04 -82.13 -11.48
CA THR A 288 -16.25 -82.96 -11.23
C THR A 288 -16.51 -83.96 -12.38
N SER A 289 -16.67 -85.24 -12.01
CA SER A 289 -17.19 -86.32 -12.85
C SER A 289 -18.64 -86.64 -12.48
N GLU A 290 -19.43 -87.00 -13.49
CA GLU A 290 -20.74 -87.70 -13.51
C GLU A 290 -22.01 -86.88 -13.85
N ALA A 291 -22.68 -87.37 -14.91
CA ALA A 291 -24.00 -87.04 -15.51
C ALA A 291 -24.04 -86.06 -16.72
N PRO A 292 -24.91 -86.31 -17.71
CA PRO A 292 -24.64 -86.02 -19.12
C PRO A 292 -24.91 -84.55 -19.47
N GLN A 293 -23.94 -83.96 -20.13
CA GLN A 293 -23.87 -82.55 -20.49
C GLN A 293 -23.24 -82.42 -21.89
N PRO A 294 -23.45 -81.29 -22.60
CA PRO A 294 -22.97 -81.04 -23.96
C PRO A 294 -21.49 -81.38 -24.13
N SER A 295 -21.06 -81.58 -25.38
CA SER A 295 -19.73 -82.10 -25.69
C SER A 295 -18.64 -81.36 -24.90
N ALA A 296 -17.69 -82.10 -24.31
CA ALA A 296 -16.63 -81.53 -23.46
C ALA A 296 -15.85 -80.39 -24.16
N SER A 297 -15.82 -80.38 -25.49
CA SER A 297 -15.28 -79.28 -26.30
C SER A 297 -16.11 -78.00 -26.22
N GLU A 298 -17.44 -78.06 -26.23
CA GLU A 298 -18.30 -76.86 -26.23
C GLU A 298 -18.30 -76.16 -24.86
N GLN A 299 -18.28 -76.91 -23.76
CA GLN A 299 -18.25 -76.33 -22.41
C GLN A 299 -16.92 -75.65 -22.09
N VAL A 300 -15.80 -76.25 -22.52
CA VAL A 300 -14.47 -75.66 -22.37
C VAL A 300 -14.34 -74.39 -23.21
N VAL A 301 -14.88 -74.38 -24.44
CA VAL A 301 -14.87 -73.19 -25.31
C VAL A 301 -15.68 -72.04 -24.69
N GLN A 302 -16.88 -72.32 -24.19
CA GLN A 302 -17.74 -71.30 -23.55
C GLN A 302 -17.08 -70.69 -22.30
N MET A 303 -16.40 -71.51 -21.48
CA MET A 303 -15.68 -71.02 -20.31
C MET A 303 -14.45 -70.17 -20.67
N VAL A 304 -13.72 -70.53 -21.73
CA VAL A 304 -12.56 -69.76 -22.21
C VAL A 304 -13.00 -68.40 -22.77
N GLU A 305 -14.10 -68.35 -23.54
CA GLU A 305 -14.67 -67.10 -24.05
C GLU A 305 -15.12 -66.17 -22.92
N ILE A 306 -15.83 -66.68 -21.91
CA ILE A 306 -16.25 -65.88 -20.74
C ILE A 306 -15.03 -65.35 -19.96
N ARG A 307 -13.96 -66.15 -19.84
CA ARG A 307 -12.73 -65.73 -19.16
C ARG A 307 -12.04 -64.60 -19.92
N GLU A 308 -11.89 -64.73 -21.23
CA GLU A 308 -11.29 -63.69 -22.07
C GLU A 308 -12.10 -62.39 -21.99
N GLU A 309 -13.43 -62.46 -22.09
CA GLU A 309 -14.32 -61.30 -21.92
C GLU A 309 -14.19 -60.61 -20.55
N VAL A 310 -14.09 -61.38 -19.45
CA VAL A 310 -13.94 -60.79 -18.13
C VAL A 310 -12.56 -60.14 -17.96
N THR A 311 -11.50 -60.74 -18.50
CA THR A 311 -10.15 -60.15 -18.44
C THR A 311 -10.05 -58.88 -19.27
N THR A 312 -10.63 -58.84 -20.48
CA THR A 312 -10.60 -57.66 -21.35
C THR A 312 -11.33 -56.49 -20.70
N VAL A 313 -12.54 -56.71 -20.15
CA VAL A 313 -13.31 -55.68 -19.44
C VAL A 313 -12.54 -55.11 -18.24
N VAL A 314 -11.89 -55.97 -17.44
CA VAL A 314 -11.11 -55.50 -16.28
C VAL A 314 -9.86 -54.73 -16.73
N SER A 315 -9.19 -55.13 -17.82
CA SER A 315 -8.06 -54.38 -18.36
C SER A 315 -8.47 -53.03 -18.96
N GLU A 316 -9.61 -52.94 -19.64
CA GLU A 316 -10.17 -51.67 -20.13
C GLU A 316 -10.56 -50.74 -18.98
N GLU A 317 -11.14 -51.27 -17.90
CA GLU A 317 -11.43 -50.51 -16.67
C GLU A 317 -10.16 -50.04 -15.95
N ILE A 318 -9.06 -50.79 -16.02
CA ILE A 318 -7.77 -50.36 -15.45
C ILE A 318 -7.12 -49.29 -16.33
N ILE A 319 -7.15 -49.46 -17.67
CA ILE A 319 -6.62 -48.48 -18.62
C ILE A 319 -7.37 -47.14 -18.49
N THR A 320 -8.69 -47.17 -18.41
CA THR A 320 -9.50 -45.96 -18.20
C THR A 320 -9.17 -45.26 -16.88
N VAL A 321 -8.92 -45.99 -15.79
CA VAL A 321 -8.46 -45.40 -14.51
C VAL A 321 -7.05 -44.82 -14.63
N VAL A 322 -6.16 -45.42 -15.42
CA VAL A 322 -4.79 -44.92 -15.67
C VAL A 322 -4.79 -43.70 -16.60
N GLU A 323 -5.67 -43.66 -17.60
CA GLU A 323 -5.88 -42.50 -18.47
C GLU A 323 -6.54 -41.35 -17.70
N GLU A 324 -7.50 -41.64 -16.82
CA GLU A 324 -8.05 -40.66 -15.86
C GLU A 324 -7.00 -40.17 -14.84
N GLU A 325 -6.01 -41.01 -14.46
CA GLU A 325 -4.84 -40.59 -13.66
C GLU A 325 -3.90 -39.65 -14.46
N ALA A 326 -3.81 -39.81 -15.78
CA ALA A 326 -3.05 -38.93 -16.66
C ALA A 326 -3.76 -37.60 -16.95
N GLU A 327 -5.09 -37.55 -16.80
CA GLU A 327 -5.92 -36.33 -16.89
C GLU A 327 -6.06 -35.54 -15.57
N GLU A 328 -5.20 -35.76 -14.58
CA GLU A 328 -5.18 -34.93 -13.36
C GLU A 328 -4.45 -33.59 -13.51
N THR A 329 -4.91 -32.76 -14.46
CA THR A 329 -5.12 -31.32 -14.24
C THR A 329 -6.24 -30.81 -15.14
N PRO A 330 -7.51 -30.77 -14.68
CA PRO A 330 -8.45 -29.84 -15.27
C PRO A 330 -8.00 -28.41 -14.91
N ASN A 331 -7.50 -27.68 -15.91
CA ASN A 331 -7.28 -26.23 -15.94
C ASN A 331 -6.12 -25.57 -15.16
N ASP A 332 -4.87 -25.92 -15.47
CA ASP A 332 -3.83 -24.87 -15.48
C ASP A 332 -3.82 -24.09 -16.82
N ALA A 333 -4.35 -24.68 -17.90
CA ALA A 333 -4.41 -24.07 -19.23
C ALA A 333 -5.62 -23.12 -19.46
N GLU A 334 -6.67 -23.22 -18.65
CA GLU A 334 -7.88 -22.37 -18.72
C GLU A 334 -8.27 -21.84 -17.34
N ARG A 335 -7.32 -21.34 -16.55
CA ARG A 335 -7.68 -20.29 -15.59
C ARG A 335 -8.13 -19.10 -16.43
N VAL A 336 -9.44 -18.90 -16.56
CA VAL A 336 -10.01 -17.66 -17.09
C VAL A 336 -9.29 -16.53 -16.37
N ARG A 337 -8.41 -15.83 -17.09
CA ARG A 337 -7.58 -14.77 -16.51
C ARG A 337 -8.56 -13.78 -15.89
N TYR A 338 -8.47 -13.57 -14.58
CA TYR A 338 -9.35 -12.63 -13.90
C TYR A 338 -9.18 -11.26 -14.55
N VAL A 339 -10.27 -10.73 -15.12
CA VAL A 339 -10.29 -9.42 -15.77
C VAL A 339 -10.96 -8.44 -14.82
N PHE A 340 -10.25 -7.35 -14.51
CA PHE A 340 -10.82 -6.24 -13.77
C PHE A 340 -11.51 -5.28 -14.74
N GLU A 341 -12.78 -5.55 -15.01
CA GLU A 341 -13.60 -4.76 -15.94
C GLU A 341 -14.22 -3.52 -15.27
N GLU A 342 -14.79 -2.65 -16.09
CA GLU A 342 -15.46 -1.40 -15.66
C GLU A 342 -16.52 -1.63 -14.58
N ALA A 343 -17.30 -2.71 -14.66
CA ALA A 343 -18.29 -3.05 -13.63
C ALA A 343 -17.65 -3.30 -12.25
N LYS A 344 -16.45 -3.90 -12.20
CA LYS A 344 -15.69 -4.12 -10.97
C LYS A 344 -15.09 -2.82 -10.44
N LEU A 345 -14.63 -1.94 -11.33
CA LEU A 345 -14.18 -0.60 -10.96
C LEU A 345 -15.32 0.20 -10.31
N GLN A 346 -16.51 0.19 -10.91
CA GLN A 346 -17.71 0.85 -10.37
C GLN A 346 -18.12 0.26 -9.01
N GLN A 347 -18.08 -1.07 -8.87
CA GLN A 347 -18.35 -1.74 -7.60
C GLN A 347 -17.34 -1.31 -6.52
N LEU A 348 -16.04 -1.29 -6.84
CA LEU A 348 -15.00 -0.85 -5.92
C LEU A 348 -15.20 0.61 -5.52
N ASN A 349 -15.46 1.51 -6.48
CA ASN A 349 -15.73 2.91 -6.21
C ASN A 349 -16.97 3.13 -5.32
N LYS A 350 -18.05 2.35 -5.54
CA LYS A 350 -19.21 2.34 -4.64
C LYS A 350 -18.81 1.96 -3.21
N ILE A 351 -18.00 0.92 -3.03
CA ILE A 351 -17.50 0.50 -1.71
C ILE A 351 -16.65 1.60 -1.06
N LEU A 352 -15.68 2.16 -1.80
CA LEU A 352 -14.76 3.18 -1.29
C LEU A 352 -15.50 4.48 -0.89
N SER A 353 -16.55 4.84 -1.63
CA SER A 353 -17.36 6.03 -1.35
C SER A 353 -18.03 6.01 0.04
N ARG A 354 -18.26 4.84 0.63
CA ARG A 354 -18.85 4.71 1.99
C ARG A 354 -17.96 5.31 3.08
N TYR A 355 -16.66 5.45 2.82
CA TYR A 355 -15.74 6.09 3.75
C TYR A 355 -15.77 7.63 3.69
N VAL A 356 -16.32 8.21 2.62
CA VAL A 356 -16.34 9.66 2.41
C VAL A 356 -17.23 10.33 3.45
N GLY A 357 -16.79 11.49 3.95
CA GLY A 357 -17.46 12.21 5.03
C GLY A 357 -16.73 12.11 6.36
N THR A 358 -17.39 12.59 7.41
CA THR A 358 -16.85 12.59 8.77
C THR A 358 -17.40 11.40 9.52
N HIS A 359 -16.54 10.45 9.88
CA HIS A 359 -16.93 9.23 10.57
C HIS A 359 -16.01 8.94 11.76
N ASN A 360 -16.41 7.98 12.58
CA ASN A 360 -15.57 7.45 13.65
C ASN A 360 -14.77 6.24 13.14
N PHE A 361 -13.46 6.39 13.01
CA PHE A 361 -12.57 5.38 12.44
C PHE A 361 -11.85 4.55 13.51
N HIS A 362 -12.40 4.42 14.72
CA HIS A 362 -11.73 3.71 15.83
C HIS A 362 -11.38 2.25 15.49
N ASN A 363 -12.26 1.53 14.79
CA ASN A 363 -12.01 0.17 14.28
C ASN A 363 -10.94 0.12 13.16
N PHE A 364 -10.70 1.24 12.50
CA PHE A 364 -9.72 1.37 11.41
C PHE A 364 -8.33 1.77 11.91
N THR A 365 -8.08 1.79 13.22
CA THR A 365 -6.75 2.04 13.78
C THR A 365 -6.43 1.00 14.86
N ALA A 366 -5.26 1.09 15.46
CA ALA A 366 -4.92 0.37 16.67
C ALA A 366 -5.00 1.32 17.87
N ARG A 367 -5.41 0.80 19.04
CA ARG A 367 -5.28 1.45 20.36
C ARG A 367 -6.07 2.76 20.56
N ILE A 368 -7.07 3.04 19.73
CA ILE A 368 -7.98 4.18 19.91
C ILE A 368 -9.36 3.64 20.26
N LYS A 369 -9.95 4.18 21.33
CA LYS A 369 -11.29 3.79 21.79
C LYS A 369 -12.38 4.54 21.00
N PRO A 370 -13.62 4.00 20.90
CA PRO A 370 -14.72 4.67 20.20
C PRO A 370 -15.05 6.06 20.77
N GLU A 371 -14.82 6.29 22.06
CA GLU A 371 -15.13 7.54 22.75
C GLU A 371 -14.13 8.65 22.41
N ASP A 372 -12.93 8.28 21.98
CA ASP A 372 -11.83 9.21 21.73
C ASP A 372 -12.19 10.17 20.58
N PRO A 373 -12.21 11.50 20.82
CA PRO A 373 -12.47 12.47 19.75
C PRO A 373 -11.48 12.37 18.59
N SER A 374 -10.25 11.91 18.87
CA SER A 374 -9.23 11.67 17.85
C SER A 374 -9.55 10.46 16.97
N ALA A 375 -10.60 9.68 17.22
CA ALA A 375 -11.06 8.67 16.27
C ALA A 375 -11.86 9.26 15.10
N LYS A 376 -12.39 10.49 15.25
CA LYS A 376 -13.15 11.16 14.18
C LYS A 376 -12.21 11.68 13.11
N ARG A 377 -12.43 11.28 11.86
CA ARG A 377 -11.66 11.72 10.69
C ARG A 377 -12.58 12.08 9.55
N TYR A 378 -12.08 12.96 8.69
CA TYR A 378 -12.79 13.43 7.52
C TYR A 378 -12.05 12.99 6.25
N ILE A 379 -12.73 12.15 5.48
CA ILE A 379 -12.31 11.72 4.15
C ILE A 379 -13.02 12.61 3.13
N ILE A 380 -12.23 13.25 2.28
CA ILE A 380 -12.68 14.18 1.25
C ILE A 380 -13.08 13.41 -0.01
N SER A 381 -12.24 12.48 -0.45
CA SER A 381 -12.51 11.58 -1.57
C SER A 381 -11.79 10.26 -1.36
N PHE A 382 -12.35 9.19 -1.94
CA PHE A 382 -11.70 7.89 -2.01
C PHE A 382 -12.20 7.17 -3.26
N GLU A 383 -11.31 6.97 -4.23
CA GLU A 383 -11.63 6.45 -5.55
C GLU A 383 -10.54 5.52 -6.06
N ALA A 384 -10.93 4.55 -6.88
CA ALA A 384 -10.06 3.69 -7.65
C ALA A 384 -9.94 4.23 -9.08
N GLY A 385 -8.72 4.27 -9.60
CA GLY A 385 -8.43 4.62 -10.98
C GLY A 385 -8.43 3.42 -11.92
N GLU A 386 -8.12 3.69 -13.18
CA GLU A 386 -8.01 2.66 -14.22
C GLU A 386 -6.87 1.68 -13.95
N VAL A 387 -6.99 0.47 -14.50
CA VAL A 387 -5.96 -0.55 -14.40
C VAL A 387 -4.69 -0.08 -15.09
N ILE A 388 -3.57 -0.14 -14.37
CA ILE A 388 -2.23 0.14 -14.89
C ILE A 388 -1.42 -1.14 -14.93
N GLU A 389 -0.51 -1.25 -15.90
CA GLU A 389 0.44 -2.35 -15.98
C GLU A 389 1.85 -1.87 -15.65
N VAL A 390 2.50 -2.55 -14.72
CA VAL A 390 3.86 -2.24 -14.25
C VAL A 390 4.63 -3.54 -14.21
N GLN A 391 5.73 -3.64 -14.98
CA GLN A 391 6.60 -4.84 -15.01
C GLN A 391 5.80 -6.14 -15.26
N GLY A 392 4.76 -6.09 -16.10
CA GLY A 392 3.90 -7.25 -16.42
C GLY A 392 2.84 -7.59 -15.37
N VAL A 393 2.74 -6.83 -14.28
CA VAL A 393 1.72 -6.99 -13.23
C VAL A 393 0.68 -5.88 -13.35
N GLN A 394 -0.60 -6.26 -13.31
CA GLN A 394 -1.71 -5.32 -13.37
C GLN A 394 -2.10 -4.85 -11.97
N PHE A 395 -2.25 -3.54 -11.80
CA PHE A 395 -2.63 -2.89 -10.55
C PHE A 395 -3.82 -1.95 -10.75
N VAL A 396 -4.61 -1.79 -9.69
CA VAL A 396 -5.62 -0.74 -9.56
C VAL A 396 -5.10 0.28 -8.54
N PRO A 397 -4.83 1.54 -8.96
CA PRO A 397 -4.42 2.60 -8.04
C PRO A 397 -5.64 3.13 -7.29
N CYS A 398 -5.65 2.99 -5.96
CA CYS A 398 -6.69 3.54 -5.10
C CYS A 398 -6.21 4.83 -4.44
N THR A 399 -6.81 5.97 -4.78
CA THR A 399 -6.45 7.30 -4.28
C THR A 399 -7.39 7.73 -3.17
N VAL A 400 -6.84 8.13 -2.02
CA VAL A 400 -7.60 8.67 -0.89
C VAL A 400 -7.09 10.05 -0.51
N ILE A 401 -8.02 11.01 -0.39
CA ILE A 401 -7.74 12.36 0.11
C ILE A 401 -8.48 12.54 1.42
N GLY A 402 -7.75 12.91 2.48
CA GLY A 402 -8.31 13.14 3.80
C GLY A 402 -7.59 14.27 4.53
N GLN A 403 -8.26 14.89 5.50
CA GLN A 403 -7.64 15.94 6.32
C GLN A 403 -6.45 15.41 7.12
N SER A 404 -6.64 14.26 7.76
CA SER A 404 -5.61 13.54 8.51
C SER A 404 -5.95 12.06 8.59
N PHE A 405 -4.94 11.24 8.85
CA PHE A 405 -5.09 9.79 8.96
C PHE A 405 -4.46 9.31 10.27
N MET A 406 -5.09 8.31 10.89
CA MET A 406 -4.55 7.58 12.03
C MET A 406 -3.59 6.47 11.58
N LEU A 407 -2.88 5.89 12.56
CA LEU A 407 -2.02 4.74 12.33
C LEU A 407 -2.81 3.60 11.65
N HIS A 408 -2.27 3.06 10.56
CA HIS A 408 -2.85 1.98 9.75
C HIS A 408 -4.21 2.26 9.09
N GLN A 409 -4.79 3.45 9.24
CA GLN A 409 -6.16 3.75 8.79
C GLN A 409 -6.42 3.40 7.33
N ILE A 410 -5.56 3.90 6.43
CA ILE A 410 -5.71 3.69 4.99
C ILE A 410 -5.58 2.19 4.65
N ARG A 411 -4.61 1.50 5.25
CA ARG A 411 -4.38 0.06 5.03
C ARG A 411 -5.57 -0.78 5.49
N LYS A 412 -6.21 -0.41 6.60
CA LYS A 412 -7.42 -1.07 7.10
C LYS A 412 -8.63 -0.80 6.22
N MET A 413 -8.79 0.43 5.72
CA MET A 413 -9.85 0.77 4.76
C MET A 413 -9.70 -0.01 3.44
N ILE A 414 -8.48 -0.05 2.88
CA ILE A 414 -8.17 -0.85 1.67
C ILE A 414 -8.39 -2.34 1.93
N GLY A 415 -7.90 -2.86 3.06
CA GLY A 415 -8.06 -4.27 3.40
C GLY A 415 -9.52 -4.69 3.50
N THR A 416 -10.37 -3.86 4.12
CA THR A 416 -11.81 -4.10 4.19
C THR A 416 -12.46 -4.05 2.80
N ALA A 417 -12.08 -3.09 1.95
CA ALA A 417 -12.59 -3.01 0.58
C ALA A 417 -12.23 -4.25 -0.25
N ILE A 418 -10.99 -4.75 -0.14
CA ILE A 418 -10.56 -6.00 -0.78
C ILE A 418 -11.40 -7.18 -0.27
N ALA A 419 -11.60 -7.30 1.04
CA ALA A 419 -12.41 -8.38 1.62
C ALA A 419 -13.87 -8.37 1.14
N ILE A 420 -14.45 -7.20 0.91
CA ILE A 420 -15.81 -7.05 0.34
C ILE A 420 -15.82 -7.48 -1.13
N MET A 421 -14.87 -7.00 -1.94
CA MET A 421 -14.77 -7.35 -3.36
C MET A 421 -14.61 -8.85 -3.59
N ARG A 422 -13.94 -9.54 -2.65
CA ARG A 422 -13.77 -10.99 -2.64
C ARG A 422 -14.97 -11.78 -2.11
N GLY A 423 -16.01 -11.10 -1.62
CA GLY A 423 -17.20 -11.71 -1.03
C GLY A 423 -16.97 -12.33 0.36
N CYS A 424 -15.86 -12.02 1.03
CA CYS A 424 -15.56 -12.54 2.37
C CYS A 424 -16.45 -11.90 3.46
N VAL A 425 -16.92 -10.68 3.21
CA VAL A 425 -17.78 -9.90 4.11
C VAL A 425 -18.81 -9.09 3.31
N PRO A 426 -20.00 -8.83 3.86
CA PRO A 426 -21.00 -7.99 3.21
C PRO A 426 -20.57 -6.52 3.15
N GLU A 427 -21.04 -5.77 2.15
CA GLU A 427 -20.70 -4.34 2.01
C GLU A 427 -21.07 -3.50 3.27
N ALA A 428 -22.13 -3.91 3.98
CA ALA A 428 -22.63 -3.25 5.20
C ALA A 428 -21.63 -3.24 6.38
N ILE A 429 -20.54 -4.05 6.30
CA ILE A 429 -19.52 -4.10 7.34
C ILE A 429 -18.82 -2.74 7.54
N ILE A 430 -18.70 -1.93 6.49
CA ILE A 430 -18.08 -0.60 6.57
C ILE A 430 -18.90 0.30 7.49
N ASP A 431 -20.18 0.45 7.20
CA ASP A 431 -21.07 1.30 7.99
C ASP A 431 -21.12 0.80 9.44
N PHE A 432 -21.23 -0.51 9.63
CA PHE A 432 -21.21 -1.13 10.96
C PHE A 432 -19.92 -0.82 11.74
N ALA A 433 -18.76 -0.91 11.08
CA ALA A 433 -17.44 -0.64 11.67
C ALA A 433 -17.19 0.85 11.95
N LEU A 434 -17.91 1.76 11.28
CA LEU A 434 -17.84 3.21 11.53
C LEU A 434 -18.73 3.67 12.70
N ARG A 435 -19.61 2.79 13.23
CA ARG A 435 -20.41 3.07 14.43
C ARG A 435 -19.56 2.95 15.70
N ARG A 436 -19.97 3.68 16.74
CA ARG A 436 -19.24 3.75 18.03
C ARG A 436 -19.53 2.58 18.96
N ASP A 437 -20.61 1.84 18.71
CA ASP A 437 -21.18 0.83 19.60
C ASP A 437 -20.65 -0.60 19.33
N ASN A 438 -19.71 -0.77 18.39
CA ASN A 438 -19.18 -2.09 18.04
C ASN A 438 -17.66 -2.07 17.90
N ASP A 439 -17.02 -3.18 18.25
CA ASP A 439 -15.61 -3.45 18.01
C ASP A 439 -15.48 -4.44 16.85
N VAL A 440 -14.79 -4.03 15.79
CA VAL A 440 -14.63 -4.80 14.56
C VAL A 440 -13.15 -4.92 14.24
N ASN A 441 -12.65 -6.16 14.22
CA ASN A 441 -11.31 -6.42 13.70
C ASN A 441 -11.30 -6.24 12.18
N THR A 442 -10.80 -5.10 11.71
CA THR A 442 -10.68 -4.82 10.27
C THR A 442 -9.35 -5.35 9.71
N PRO A 443 -9.38 -6.01 8.52
CA PRO A 443 -8.18 -6.51 7.87
C PRO A 443 -7.26 -5.37 7.45
N MET A 444 -5.97 -5.51 7.72
CA MET A 444 -4.95 -4.49 7.43
C MET A 444 -4.12 -4.94 6.23
N ALA A 445 -4.33 -4.31 5.07
CA ALA A 445 -3.56 -4.59 3.86
C ALA A 445 -2.04 -4.34 4.07
N PRO A 446 -1.14 -4.96 3.27
CA PRO A 446 0.30 -4.73 3.39
C PRO A 446 0.73 -3.28 3.18
N GLU A 447 1.88 -2.88 3.70
CA GLU A 447 2.44 -1.53 3.51
C GLU A 447 2.97 -1.26 2.10
N LEU A 448 3.39 -2.31 1.37
CA LEU A 448 4.14 -2.22 0.12
C LEU A 448 3.45 -1.30 -0.92
N GLY A 449 2.14 -1.48 -1.11
CA GLY A 449 1.38 -0.70 -2.09
C GLY A 449 1.12 0.76 -1.70
N LEU A 450 1.34 1.15 -0.44
CA LEU A 450 0.97 2.48 0.07
C LEU A 450 2.10 3.50 -0.09
N PHE A 451 1.77 4.67 -0.61
CA PHE A 451 2.67 5.82 -0.58
C PHE A 451 1.93 7.16 -0.49
N LEU A 452 2.62 8.14 0.09
CA LEU A 452 2.14 9.53 0.17
C LEU A 452 2.32 10.22 -1.18
N HIS A 453 1.21 10.65 -1.79
CA HIS A 453 1.21 11.34 -3.07
C HIS A 453 1.46 12.84 -2.92
N GLU A 454 0.66 13.53 -2.08
CA GLU A 454 0.74 14.99 -1.94
C GLU A 454 0.33 15.48 -0.55
N CYS A 455 0.98 16.56 -0.09
CA CYS A 455 0.59 17.33 1.09
C CYS A 455 0.12 18.71 0.66
N PHE A 456 -1.11 19.07 1.01
CA PHE A 456 -1.71 20.33 0.57
C PHE A 456 -1.61 21.41 1.63
N TYR A 457 -1.20 22.62 1.21
CA TYR A 457 -1.05 23.81 2.06
C TYR A 457 -1.94 24.97 1.57
N THR A 458 -3.09 24.65 1.00
CA THR A 458 -4.04 25.62 0.41
C THR A 458 -4.35 26.82 1.30
N ALA A 459 -4.61 26.61 2.60
CA ALA A 459 -4.93 27.71 3.51
C ALA A 459 -3.72 28.61 3.77
N TYR A 460 -2.52 28.01 3.90
CA TYR A 460 -1.27 28.73 4.04
C TYR A 460 -0.93 29.54 2.78
N ASN A 461 -0.97 28.88 1.62
CA ASN A 461 -0.68 29.47 0.31
C ASN A 461 -1.62 30.65 0.03
N LYS A 462 -2.93 30.51 0.33
CA LYS A 462 -3.89 31.61 0.22
C LYS A 462 -3.54 32.78 1.13
N LYS A 463 -3.18 32.51 2.40
CA LYS A 463 -2.87 33.54 3.40
C LYS A 463 -1.60 34.32 3.08
N PHE A 464 -0.58 33.68 2.52
CA PHE A 464 0.74 34.27 2.31
C PHE A 464 1.12 34.52 0.84
N SER A 465 0.19 34.31 -0.10
CA SER A 465 0.37 34.46 -1.55
C SER A 465 1.07 35.74 -2.03
N LYS A 466 0.89 36.87 -1.31
CA LYS A 466 1.53 38.16 -1.65
C LYS A 466 2.99 38.26 -1.21
N SER A 467 3.46 37.38 -0.33
CA SER A 467 4.72 37.54 0.41
C SER A 467 5.66 36.34 0.33
N HIS A 468 5.13 35.16 0.05
CA HIS A 468 5.87 33.92 -0.02
C HIS A 468 5.39 33.14 -1.23
N GLU A 469 6.31 32.40 -1.83
CA GLU A 469 6.01 31.42 -2.87
C GLU A 469 5.12 30.31 -2.31
N GLU A 470 4.41 29.66 -3.22
CA GLU A 470 3.50 28.57 -2.90
C GLU A 470 4.26 27.34 -2.40
N VAL A 471 3.79 26.72 -1.31
CA VAL A 471 4.23 25.39 -0.90
C VAL A 471 3.33 24.37 -1.59
N SER A 472 3.78 23.87 -2.74
CA SER A 472 3.07 22.86 -3.54
C SER A 472 4.05 22.06 -4.41
N GLN A 473 3.52 21.11 -5.18
CA GLN A 473 4.29 20.35 -6.18
C GLN A 473 4.49 21.10 -7.50
N LYS A 474 3.90 22.30 -7.62
CA LYS A 474 3.84 23.09 -8.84
C LYS A 474 5.22 23.35 -9.43
N GLY A 475 5.41 22.94 -10.68
CA GLY A 475 6.66 23.08 -11.43
C GLY A 475 7.59 21.87 -11.31
N TYR A 476 7.22 20.85 -10.54
CA TYR A 476 8.00 19.62 -10.34
C TYR A 476 7.21 18.35 -10.65
N GLU A 477 5.99 18.46 -11.19
CA GLU A 477 5.11 17.34 -11.50
C GLU A 477 5.79 16.27 -12.34
N GLU A 478 6.49 16.67 -13.42
CA GLU A 478 7.17 15.72 -14.31
C GLU A 478 8.26 14.92 -13.57
N HIS A 479 9.04 15.58 -12.71
CA HIS A 479 10.08 14.93 -11.92
C HIS A 479 9.50 13.97 -10.87
N ILE A 480 8.38 14.35 -10.26
CA ILE A 480 7.64 13.54 -9.29
C ILE A 480 7.04 12.31 -9.96
N GLN A 481 6.39 12.49 -11.13
CA GLN A 481 5.85 11.38 -11.91
C GLN A 481 6.97 10.47 -12.41
N LYS A 482 8.10 11.02 -12.87
CA LYS A 482 9.27 10.23 -13.22
C LYS A 482 9.74 9.36 -12.06
N PHE A 483 9.88 9.93 -10.86
CA PHE A 483 10.25 9.16 -9.67
C PHE A 483 9.21 8.10 -9.30
N LYS A 484 7.92 8.41 -9.44
CA LYS A 484 6.81 7.46 -9.24
C LYS A 484 6.94 6.25 -10.18
N HIS A 485 7.12 6.50 -11.48
CA HIS A 485 7.15 5.47 -12.51
C HIS A 485 8.48 4.71 -12.62
N GLU A 486 9.62 5.33 -12.30
CA GLU A 486 10.94 4.71 -12.43
C GLU A 486 11.44 4.08 -11.12
N VAL A 487 10.92 4.49 -9.95
CA VAL A 487 11.41 4.03 -8.65
C VAL A 487 10.31 3.34 -7.84
N ILE A 488 9.18 4.02 -7.60
CA ILE A 488 8.15 3.50 -6.69
C ILE A 488 7.41 2.31 -7.30
N TYR A 489 6.86 2.48 -8.50
CA TYR A 489 6.08 1.46 -9.18
C TYR A 489 6.88 0.17 -9.45
N PRO A 490 8.09 0.23 -10.04
CA PRO A 490 8.91 -0.96 -10.25
C PRO A 490 9.23 -1.67 -8.95
N HIS A 491 9.58 -0.94 -7.88
CA HIS A 491 9.84 -1.53 -6.57
C HIS A 491 8.63 -2.31 -6.04
N ILE A 492 7.42 -1.74 -6.12
CA ILE A 492 6.18 -2.41 -5.70
C ILE A 492 5.97 -3.70 -6.51
N ALA A 493 6.10 -3.60 -7.85
CA ALA A 493 5.87 -4.74 -8.74
C ALA A 493 6.90 -5.86 -8.56
N GLU A 494 8.19 -5.51 -8.48
CA GLU A 494 9.28 -6.48 -8.28
C GLU A 494 9.18 -7.16 -6.92
N THR A 495 8.85 -6.41 -5.86
CA THR A 495 8.69 -6.97 -4.52
C THR A 495 7.46 -7.87 -4.45
N GLU A 496 6.36 -7.51 -5.11
CA GLU A 496 5.19 -8.38 -5.18
C GLU A 496 5.49 -9.67 -5.98
N ALA A 497 6.20 -9.56 -7.11
CA ALA A 497 6.58 -10.71 -7.92
C ALA A 497 7.55 -11.66 -7.17
N LYS A 498 8.45 -11.09 -6.36
CA LYS A 498 9.48 -11.85 -5.63
C LYS A 498 8.94 -12.46 -4.33
N ASP A 499 8.29 -11.65 -3.51
CA ASP A 499 7.94 -12.02 -2.14
C ASP A 499 6.46 -12.41 -2.01
N GLY A 500 5.62 -12.11 -3.00
CA GLY A 500 4.19 -12.41 -2.99
C GLY A 500 3.47 -11.76 -1.81
N THR A 501 3.82 -10.52 -1.47
CA THR A 501 3.39 -9.87 -0.22
C THR A 501 1.86 -9.79 -0.10
N MET A 502 1.17 -9.37 -1.16
CA MET A 502 -0.29 -9.35 -1.21
C MET A 502 -0.85 -10.77 -1.21
N ALA A 503 -0.31 -11.66 -2.04
CA ALA A 503 -0.73 -13.06 -2.09
C ALA A 503 -0.68 -13.76 -0.72
N LEU A 504 0.43 -13.62 0.02
CA LEU A 504 0.60 -14.15 1.37
C LEU A 504 -0.41 -13.56 2.36
N TRP A 505 -0.66 -12.26 2.26
CA TRP A 505 -1.66 -11.60 3.11
C TRP A 505 -3.09 -12.09 2.80
N LEU A 506 -3.45 -12.33 1.54
CA LEU A 506 -4.78 -12.83 1.17
C LEU A 506 -5.11 -14.18 1.82
N HIS A 507 -4.12 -15.06 2.03
CA HIS A 507 -4.31 -16.32 2.74
C HIS A 507 -4.74 -16.15 4.21
N SER A 508 -4.51 -14.97 4.80
CA SER A 508 -4.93 -14.65 6.17
C SER A 508 -6.38 -14.17 6.29
N LEU A 509 -7.06 -13.89 5.16
CA LEU A 509 -8.44 -13.43 5.11
C LEU A 509 -9.44 -14.57 5.37
N ASN A 510 -9.53 -15.01 6.63
CA ASN A 510 -10.48 -16.05 7.09
C ASN A 510 -11.20 -15.64 8.38
N ASP A 511 -12.23 -16.40 8.72
CA ASP A 511 -13.09 -16.27 9.89
C ASP A 511 -12.33 -16.37 11.23
N ARG A 512 -11.24 -17.14 11.29
CA ARG A 512 -10.38 -17.23 12.47
C ARG A 512 -9.71 -15.90 12.82
N HIS A 513 -9.22 -15.17 11.80
CA HIS A 513 -8.61 -13.85 12.02
C HIS A 513 -9.67 -12.75 12.08
N TYR A 514 -10.80 -12.95 11.41
CA TYR A 514 -11.84 -11.95 11.26
C TYR A 514 -13.22 -12.59 11.50
N PRO A 515 -13.73 -12.60 12.75
CA PRO A 515 -14.95 -13.34 13.12
C PRO A 515 -16.24 -12.94 12.37
N TYR A 516 -16.23 -11.77 11.73
CA TYR A 516 -17.33 -11.29 10.88
C TYR A 516 -17.21 -11.76 9.42
N PHE A 517 -16.12 -12.43 9.06
CA PHE A 517 -15.95 -13.07 7.76
C PHE A 517 -16.84 -14.28 7.75
N VAL A 518 -17.63 -14.35 6.69
CA VAL A 518 -18.62 -15.38 6.51
C VAL A 518 -18.09 -16.32 5.46
N THR A 519 -18.14 -17.62 5.72
CA THR A 519 -17.99 -18.60 4.63
C THR A 519 -19.01 -18.24 3.54
N HIS A 520 -18.70 -18.45 2.26
CA HIS A 520 -19.55 -18.01 1.12
C HIS A 520 -21.03 -18.46 1.25
N ARG A 521 -21.31 -19.50 2.05
CA ARG A 521 -22.65 -20.01 2.41
C ARG A 521 -23.38 -19.23 3.51
N GLU A 522 -22.64 -18.60 4.43
CA GLU A 522 -23.20 -17.85 5.56
C GLU A 522 -23.39 -16.37 5.23
N ALA A 523 -22.66 -15.83 4.25
CA ALA A 523 -22.78 -14.44 3.82
C ALA A 523 -24.21 -14.12 3.35
N ALA A 524 -24.83 -15.02 2.58
CA ALA A 524 -26.23 -14.91 2.19
C ALA A 524 -27.19 -14.93 3.40
N ARG A 525 -26.89 -15.71 4.44
CA ARG A 525 -27.70 -15.77 5.68
C ARG A 525 -27.50 -14.55 6.57
N LEU A 526 -26.31 -13.94 6.56
CA LEU A 526 -25.99 -12.76 7.34
C LEU A 526 -26.55 -11.50 6.66
N GLN A 527 -26.50 -11.44 5.33
CA GLN A 527 -27.15 -10.41 4.54
C GLN A 527 -28.67 -10.41 4.75
N ASN A 528 -29.33 -11.57 4.68
CA ASN A 528 -30.74 -11.70 5.01
C ASN A 528 -31.06 -11.30 6.46
N ARG A 529 -30.17 -11.58 7.42
CA ARG A 529 -30.33 -11.15 8.83
C ARG A 529 -30.08 -9.66 9.05
N MET A 530 -29.22 -9.04 8.25
CA MET A 530 -28.94 -7.60 8.31
C MET A 530 -30.08 -6.81 7.67
N GLU A 531 -30.58 -7.27 6.52
CA GLU A 531 -31.73 -6.68 5.82
C GLU A 531 -33.03 -6.85 6.61
N SER A 532 -33.24 -7.99 7.30
CA SER A 532 -34.41 -8.20 8.15
C SER A 532 -34.44 -7.33 9.40
N ARG A 533 -33.30 -6.75 9.83
CA ARG A 533 -33.23 -5.86 11.01
C ARG A 533 -33.43 -4.39 10.67
N VAL A 534 -33.51 -4.04 9.38
CA VAL A 534 -33.83 -2.69 8.90
C VAL A 534 -35.35 -2.47 8.83
N GLY A 535 -36.16 -3.54 8.90
CA GLY A 535 -37.62 -3.49 8.83
C GLY A 535 -38.37 -3.16 10.13
N ASP A 536 -37.69 -3.16 11.28
CA ASP A 536 -38.35 -3.05 12.61
C ASP A 536 -38.14 -1.69 13.30
N ILE A 537 -37.92 -0.61 12.55
CA ILE A 537 -37.96 0.74 13.12
C ILE A 537 -39.35 1.31 12.86
N GLU A 538 -40.27 1.11 13.81
CA GLU A 538 -41.49 1.92 13.86
C GLU A 538 -41.11 3.40 14.01
N PRO A 539 -41.76 4.30 13.25
CA PRO A 539 -41.54 5.73 13.40
C PRO A 539 -42.04 6.15 14.79
N LEU A 540 -41.15 6.72 15.59
CA LEU A 540 -41.53 7.42 16.81
C LEU A 540 -42.22 8.73 16.41
N ASP A 541 -43.52 8.81 16.68
CA ASP A 541 -44.33 10.04 16.71
C ASP A 541 -43.77 11.08 17.69
#